data_AF-A0A839EYK9-F1
#
_entry.id   AF-A0A839EYK9-F1
#
_cell.length_a   1.000
_cell.length_b   1.000
_cell.length_c   1.000
_cell.angle_alpha   90.00
_cell.angle_beta   90.00
_cell.angle_gamma   90.00
#
_symmetry.space_group_name_H-M   'P 1'
#
loop_
_entity.id
_entity.type
_entity.pdbx_description
1 polymer ?
#
loop_
_entity_poly.entity_id
_entity_poly.type
_entity_poly.pdbx_seq_one_letter_code
_entity_poly.pdbx_strand_id
1 'polypeptide(L)'
;MELVALLNSLKPEELRFIAALDYGQDEEQHFQALSTVIERGGRFVQGEHWHPYEVVELGAHALVPGHEREFAACALLVIAAVASGFDLSTDLADKFDNLAEAYGNLAPPLRESILSAYVAAGL
;
A
#
# COMPACT_ATOMS: atom_id res chain seq x y z
N MET A 1 -2.76 -1.83 14.05
CA MET A 1 -1.59 -2.68 13.72
C MET A 1 -0.58 -1.79 13.03
N GLU A 2 0.69 -1.81 13.44
CA GLU A 2 1.70 -0.95 12.80
C GLU A 2 1.98 -1.40 11.35
N LEU A 3 2.27 -0.44 10.45
CA LEU A 3 2.59 -0.71 9.03
C LEU A 3 3.64 -1.82 8.91
N VAL A 4 4.77 -1.66 9.60
CA VAL A 4 5.88 -2.64 9.55
C VAL A 4 5.44 -4.03 10.02
N ALA A 5 4.54 -4.11 11.01
CA ALA A 5 4.02 -5.39 11.49
C ALA A 5 3.10 -6.05 10.45
N LEU A 6 2.26 -5.27 9.75
CA LEU A 6 1.46 -5.80 8.64
C LEU A 6 2.36 -6.30 7.52
N LEU A 7 3.29 -5.47 7.04
CA LEU A 7 4.20 -5.81 5.94
C LEU A 7 4.99 -7.10 6.21
N ASN A 8 5.56 -7.23 7.40
CA ASN A 8 6.32 -8.44 7.79
C ASN A 8 5.44 -9.68 7.98
N SER A 9 4.12 -9.52 8.10
CA SER A 9 3.17 -10.62 8.23
C SER A 9 2.55 -11.05 6.90
N LEU A 10 2.81 -10.30 5.81
CA LEU A 10 2.28 -10.66 4.51
C LEU A 10 2.92 -11.96 4.03
N LYS A 11 2.08 -12.82 3.46
CA LYS A 11 2.51 -14.10 2.89
C LYS A 11 3.01 -13.91 1.46
N PRO A 12 3.86 -14.81 0.95
CA PRO A 12 4.35 -14.73 -0.43
C PRO A 12 3.24 -14.61 -1.48
N GLU A 13 2.10 -15.28 -1.29
CA GLU A 13 0.94 -15.17 -2.18
C GLU A 13 0.29 -13.78 -2.17
N GLU A 14 0.27 -13.11 -1.02
CA GLU A 14 -0.25 -11.73 -0.89
C GLU A 14 0.69 -10.74 -1.60
N LEU A 15 2.02 -10.94 -1.50
CA LEU A 15 2.99 -10.14 -2.24
C LEU A 15 2.89 -10.37 -3.74
N ARG A 16 2.72 -11.64 -4.18
CA ARG A 16 2.56 -11.96 -5.60
C ARG A 16 1.28 -11.38 -6.18
N PHE A 17 0.19 -11.38 -5.41
CA PHE A 17 -1.03 -10.71 -5.82
C PHE A 17 -0.78 -9.24 -6.12
N ILE A 18 -0.13 -8.50 -5.19
CA ILE A 18 0.21 -7.08 -5.39
C ILE A 18 1.10 -6.93 -6.63
N ALA A 19 2.16 -7.73 -6.74
CA ALA A 19 3.13 -7.65 -7.82
C ALA A 19 2.53 -7.85 -9.22
N ALA A 20 1.40 -8.57 -9.32
CA ALA A 20 0.72 -8.84 -10.58
C ALA A 20 -0.34 -7.79 -10.97
N LEU A 21 -0.54 -6.73 -10.17
CA LEU A 21 -1.64 -5.79 -10.38
C LEU A 21 -1.53 -4.96 -11.66
N ASP A 22 -0.34 -4.82 -12.24
CA ASP A 22 -0.15 -4.23 -13.57
C ASP A 22 -0.41 -5.27 -14.69
N TYR A 23 -1.57 -5.92 -14.64
CA TYR A 23 -1.97 -6.96 -15.61
C TYR A 23 -0.93 -8.10 -15.78
N GLY A 24 -0.14 -8.37 -14.73
CA GLY A 24 0.95 -9.34 -14.74
C GLY A 24 2.21 -8.91 -15.50
N GLN A 25 2.30 -7.65 -15.95
CA GLN A 25 3.54 -7.12 -16.51
C GLN A 25 4.60 -7.02 -15.42
N ASP A 26 5.83 -7.41 -15.77
CA ASP A 26 7.01 -7.34 -14.89
C ASP A 26 6.79 -7.89 -13.47
N GLU A 27 5.89 -8.87 -13.31
CA GLU A 27 5.45 -9.38 -11.99
C GLU A 27 6.64 -9.74 -11.08
N GLU A 28 7.62 -10.46 -11.62
CA GLU A 28 8.79 -10.87 -10.84
C GLU A 28 9.67 -9.67 -10.44
N GLN A 29 9.77 -8.64 -11.27
CA GLN A 29 10.50 -7.41 -10.94
C GLN A 29 9.75 -6.62 -9.86
N HIS A 30 8.43 -6.49 -9.96
CA HIS A 30 7.62 -5.91 -8.90
C HIS A 30 7.74 -6.69 -7.59
N PHE A 31 7.69 -8.02 -7.65
CA PHE A 31 7.79 -8.88 -6.46
C PHE A 31 9.12 -8.69 -5.74
N GLN A 32 10.24 -8.67 -6.47
CA GLN A 32 11.58 -8.46 -5.91
C GLN A 32 11.74 -7.05 -5.32
N ALA A 33 11.27 -6.03 -6.04
CA ALA A 33 11.32 -4.65 -5.57
C ALA A 33 10.43 -4.44 -4.34
N LEU A 34 9.21 -5.00 -4.33
CA LEU A 34 8.28 -4.93 -3.20
C LEU A 34 8.84 -5.64 -1.96
N SER A 35 9.47 -6.80 -2.15
CA SER A 35 10.16 -7.51 -1.05
C SER A 35 11.24 -6.63 -0.43
N THR A 36 12.03 -5.91 -1.26
CA THR A 36 13.07 -5.01 -0.78
C THR A 36 12.49 -3.79 -0.04
N VAL A 37 11.37 -3.24 -0.52
CA VAL A 37 10.62 -2.16 0.18
C VAL A 37 10.15 -2.65 1.56
N ILE A 38 9.62 -3.87 1.66
CA ILE A 38 9.19 -4.49 2.93
C ILE A 38 10.36 -4.67 3.90
N GLU A 39 11.50 -5.19 3.44
CA GLU A 39 12.72 -5.32 4.25
C GLU A 39 13.19 -3.98 4.83
N ARG A 40 12.96 -2.88 4.12
CA ARG A 40 13.29 -1.51 4.57
C ARG A 40 12.20 -0.85 5.42
N GLY A 41 11.15 -1.59 5.75
CA GLY A 41 10.02 -1.13 6.57
C GLY A 41 9.01 -0.28 5.81
N GLY A 42 8.84 -0.51 4.50
CA GLY A 42 7.89 0.22 3.67
C GLY A 42 8.40 1.54 3.11
N ARG A 43 9.73 1.76 3.11
CA ARG A 43 10.34 2.99 2.60
C ARG A 43 10.78 2.83 1.14
N PHE A 44 10.23 3.69 0.30
CA PHE A 44 10.60 3.84 -1.11
C PHE A 44 11.84 4.72 -1.25
N VAL A 45 12.61 4.47 -2.31
CA VAL A 45 13.77 5.28 -2.72
C VAL A 45 13.68 5.69 -4.18
N GLN A 46 14.45 6.71 -4.56
CA GLN A 46 14.45 7.25 -5.93
C GLN A 46 14.66 6.13 -6.98
N GLY A 47 13.79 6.12 -7.99
CA GLY A 47 13.81 5.12 -9.07
C GLY A 47 12.78 4.00 -8.92
N GLU A 48 12.09 3.90 -7.78
CA GLU A 48 11.11 2.84 -7.51
C GLU A 48 9.66 3.21 -7.92
N HIS A 49 9.47 4.29 -8.67
CA HIS A 49 8.14 4.73 -9.13
C HIS A 49 7.43 3.70 -10.01
N TRP A 50 8.17 3.05 -10.91
CA TRP A 50 7.62 1.97 -11.74
C TRP A 50 7.61 0.65 -10.97
N HIS A 51 8.75 0.24 -10.41
CA HIS A 51 8.87 -0.98 -9.64
C HIS A 51 9.30 -0.68 -8.20
N PRO A 52 8.46 -0.88 -7.16
CA PRO A 52 7.12 -1.46 -7.18
C PRO A 52 6.00 -0.43 -6.95
N TYR A 53 6.26 0.88 -6.97
CA TYR A 53 5.26 1.85 -6.50
C TYR A 53 3.98 1.84 -7.33
N GLU A 54 4.06 1.67 -8.65
CA GLU A 54 2.89 1.57 -9.54
C GLU A 54 1.89 0.51 -9.07
N VAL A 55 2.35 -0.72 -8.82
CA VAL A 55 1.45 -1.79 -8.34
C VAL A 55 0.96 -1.57 -6.91
N VAL A 56 1.72 -0.81 -6.10
CA VAL A 56 1.27 -0.38 -4.77
C VAL A 56 0.14 0.65 -4.90
N GLU A 57 0.24 1.61 -5.82
CA GLU A 57 -0.83 2.57 -6.09
C GLU A 57 -2.09 1.89 -6.62
N LEU A 58 -1.93 0.95 -7.56
CA LEU A 58 -3.02 0.13 -8.10
C LEU A 58 -3.71 -0.66 -6.98
N GLY A 59 -2.94 -1.30 -6.09
CA GLY A 59 -3.47 -2.04 -4.95
C GLY A 59 -4.17 -1.16 -3.93
N ALA A 60 -3.80 0.11 -3.84
CA ALA A 60 -4.45 1.10 -2.99
C ALA A 60 -5.65 1.80 -3.66
N HIS A 61 -6.02 1.43 -4.90
CA HIS A 61 -7.07 2.11 -5.66
C HIS A 61 -8.45 1.47 -5.48
N ALA A 62 -8.52 0.17 -5.19
CA ALA A 62 -9.78 -0.53 -5.03
C ALA A 62 -9.67 -1.72 -4.08
N LEU A 63 -10.69 -1.90 -3.23
CA LEU A 63 -10.80 -3.07 -2.38
C LEU A 63 -11.34 -4.26 -3.19
N VAL A 64 -10.52 -5.31 -3.33
CA VAL A 64 -10.91 -6.57 -3.96
C VAL A 64 -11.32 -7.58 -2.87
N PRO A 65 -12.50 -8.22 -2.97
CA PRO A 65 -12.93 -9.21 -1.98
C PRO A 65 -11.92 -10.36 -1.84
N GLY A 66 -11.53 -10.67 -0.60
CA GLY A 66 -10.52 -11.70 -0.29
C GLY A 66 -9.07 -11.20 -0.32
N HIS A 67 -8.84 -9.93 -0.66
CA HIS A 67 -7.52 -9.28 -0.69
C HIS A 67 -7.49 -8.02 0.19
N GLU A 68 -8.20 -8.06 1.32
CA GLU A 68 -8.31 -6.92 2.24
C GLU A 68 -6.96 -6.52 2.85
N ARG A 69 -6.05 -7.50 3.04
CA ARG A 69 -4.73 -7.28 3.65
C ARG A 69 -3.79 -6.60 2.68
N GLU A 70 -3.81 -7.00 1.42
CA GLU A 70 -3.06 -6.41 0.32
C GLU A 70 -3.51 -4.97 0.09
N PHE A 71 -4.82 -4.73 0.00
CA PHE A 71 -5.37 -3.38 -0.10
C PHE A 71 -4.91 -2.49 1.07
N ALA A 72 -5.00 -2.99 2.31
CA ALA A 72 -4.59 -2.24 3.49
C ALA A 72 -3.07 -1.96 3.50
N ALA A 73 -2.25 -2.94 3.11
CA ALA A 73 -0.80 -2.76 3.00
C ALA A 73 -0.45 -1.71 1.95
N CYS A 74 -1.07 -1.77 0.77
CA CYS A 74 -0.89 -0.81 -0.30
C CYS A 74 -1.32 0.60 0.13
N ALA A 75 -2.49 0.74 0.75
CA ALA A 75 -2.96 2.04 1.25
C ALA A 75 -1.98 2.66 2.26
N LEU A 76 -1.50 1.87 3.22
CA LEU A 76 -0.52 2.35 4.21
C LEU A 76 0.84 2.71 3.56
N LEU A 77 1.28 1.96 2.55
CA LEU A 77 2.50 2.27 1.79
C LEU A 77 2.37 3.58 1.00
N VAL A 78 1.22 3.84 0.37
CA VAL A 78 0.95 5.12 -0.31
C VAL A 78 0.96 6.29 0.69
N ILE A 79 0.27 6.15 1.83
CA ILE A 79 0.27 7.19 2.86
C ILE A 79 1.71 7.47 3.36
N ALA A 80 2.49 6.42 3.60
CA ALA A 80 3.89 6.54 4.01
C ALA A 80 4.76 7.21 2.93
N ALA A 81 4.54 6.86 1.65
CA ALA A 81 5.25 7.44 0.51
C ALA A 81 4.98 8.95 0.38
N VAL A 82 3.73 9.38 0.54
CA VAL A 82 3.39 10.81 0.54
C VAL A 82 3.98 11.51 1.77
N ALA A 83 3.83 10.92 2.95
CA ALA A 83 4.35 11.50 4.19
C ALA A 83 5.89 11.65 4.18
N SER A 84 6.61 10.79 3.47
CA SER A 84 8.07 10.91 3.30
C SER A 84 8.50 11.85 2.17
N GLY A 85 7.55 12.38 1.39
CA GLY A 85 7.83 13.19 0.19
C GLY A 85 8.34 12.39 -1.00
N PHE A 86 8.15 11.07 -1.03
CA PHE A 86 8.47 10.24 -2.18
C PHE A 86 7.41 10.41 -3.27
N ASP A 87 6.15 10.37 -2.88
CA ASP A 87 5.02 10.71 -3.75
C ASP A 87 4.55 12.13 -3.46
N LEU A 88 4.66 13.00 -4.45
CA LEU A 88 4.22 14.39 -4.40
C LEU A 88 2.95 14.64 -5.23
N SER A 89 2.44 13.61 -5.90
CA SER A 89 1.32 13.67 -6.83
C SER A 89 0.00 13.24 -6.19
N THR A 90 0.05 12.29 -5.24
CA THR A 90 -1.16 11.82 -4.55
C THR A 90 -1.67 12.86 -3.54
N ASP A 91 -2.91 13.31 -3.72
CA ASP A 91 -3.67 14.04 -2.71
C ASP A 91 -4.31 13.05 -1.73
N LEU A 92 -3.83 13.07 -0.48
CA LEU A 92 -4.32 12.15 0.55
C LEU A 92 -5.75 12.47 1.03
N ALA A 93 -6.18 13.73 0.99
CA ALA A 93 -7.54 14.10 1.40
C ALA A 93 -8.56 13.57 0.39
N ASP A 94 -8.31 13.85 -0.90
CA ASP A 94 -9.15 13.34 -1.99
C ASP A 94 -9.14 11.81 -2.01
N LYS A 95 -7.98 11.17 -1.81
CA LYS A 95 -7.88 9.70 -1.75
C LYS A 95 -8.67 9.14 -0.57
N PHE A 96 -8.63 9.78 0.60
CA PHE A 96 -9.38 9.36 1.77
C PHE A 96 -10.89 9.38 1.51
N ASP A 97 -11.40 10.49 0.97
CA ASP A 97 -12.83 10.65 0.68
C ASP A 97 -13.32 9.63 -0.35
N ASN A 98 -12.53 9.38 -1.40
CA ASN A 98 -12.87 8.41 -2.44
C ASN A 98 -12.90 6.95 -1.94
N LEU A 99 -12.14 6.62 -0.88
CA LEU A 99 -12.00 5.26 -0.36
C LEU A 99 -12.66 5.06 1.01
N ALA A 100 -13.39 6.05 1.52
CA ALA A 100 -14.01 5.99 2.84
C ALA A 100 -14.91 4.75 3.04
N GLU A 101 -15.72 4.39 2.03
CA GLU A 101 -16.56 3.19 2.07
C GLU A 101 -15.71 1.90 2.10
N ALA A 102 -14.67 1.83 1.27
CA ALA A 102 -13.75 0.69 1.23
C ALA A 102 -13.07 0.48 2.59
N TYR A 103 -12.59 1.56 3.22
CA TYR A 103 -12.03 1.49 4.57
C TYR A 103 -13.05 1.04 5.61
N GLY A 104 -14.31 1.47 5.48
CA GLY A 104 -15.42 1.04 6.33
C GLY A 104 -15.63 -0.48 6.33
N ASN A 105 -15.42 -1.13 5.18
CA ASN A 105 -15.59 -2.57 4.98
C ASN A 105 -14.41 -3.43 5.47
N LEU A 106 -13.29 -2.83 5.88
CA LEU A 106 -12.16 -3.57 6.42
C LEU A 106 -12.41 -4.05 7.85
N ALA A 107 -11.75 -5.16 8.20
CA ALA A 107 -11.67 -5.60 9.59
C ALA A 107 -11.08 -4.48 10.48
N PRO A 108 -11.56 -4.30 11.73
CA PRO A 108 -11.18 -3.18 12.58
C PRO A 108 -9.67 -2.94 12.70
N PRO A 109 -8.82 -3.98 12.88
CA PRO A 109 -7.38 -3.75 12.99
C PRO A 109 -6.75 -3.14 11.75
N LEU A 110 -7.23 -3.45 10.54
CA LEU A 110 -6.72 -2.88 9.29
C LEU A 110 -7.22 -1.45 9.11
N ARG A 111 -8.53 -1.24 9.29
CA ARG A 111 -9.15 0.09 9.22
C ARG A 111 -8.49 1.08 10.16
N GLU A 112 -8.36 0.72 11.43
CA GLU A 112 -7.75 1.60 12.45
C GLU A 112 -6.31 1.97 12.10
N SER A 113 -5.55 1.06 11.50
CA SER A 113 -4.18 1.32 11.07
C SER A 113 -4.14 2.39 9.97
N ILE A 114 -5.01 2.28 8.97
CA ILE A 114 -5.12 3.25 7.88
C ILE A 114 -5.55 4.62 8.41
N LEU A 115 -6.59 4.67 9.25
CA LEU A 115 -7.05 5.92 9.85
C LEU A 115 -5.95 6.58 10.70
N SER A 116 -5.21 5.79 11.47
CA SER A 116 -4.08 6.33 12.27
C SER A 116 -2.96 6.86 11.38
N ALA A 117 -2.72 6.25 10.22
CA ALA A 117 -1.72 6.72 9.26
C ALA A 117 -2.13 8.05 8.61
N TYR A 118 -3.42 8.23 8.26
CA TYR A 118 -3.93 9.52 7.77
C TYR A 118 -3.78 10.63 8.82
N VAL A 119 -4.15 10.36 10.08
CA VAL A 119 -3.96 11.30 11.20
C VAL A 119 -2.49 11.68 11.37
N ALA A 120 -1.59 10.70 11.30
CA ALA A 120 -0.15 10.95 11.37
C ALA A 120 0.38 11.77 10.17
N ALA A 121 -0.25 11.63 9.01
CA ALA A 121 0.05 12.41 7.80
C ALA A 121 -0.60 13.81 7.80
N GLY A 122 -1.39 14.15 8.82
CA GLY A 122 -1.99 15.48 9.00
C GLY A 122 -3.42 15.63 8.49
N LEU A 123 -4.16 14.52 8.35
CA LEU A 123 -5.58 14.47 7.93
C LEU A 123 -6.52 14.00 9.03
#